data_AF-A0A7W6CTN7-F1
#
_entry.id   AF-A0A7W6CTN7-F1
#
_cell.length_a   1.000
_cell.length_b   1.000
_cell.length_c   1.000
_cell.angle_alpha   90.00
_cell.angle_beta   90.00
_cell.angle_gamma   90.00
#
_symmetry.space_group_name_H-M   'P 1'
#
loop_
_entity.id
_entity.type
_entity.pdbx_description
1 polymer ?
#
loop_
_entity_poly.entity_id
_entity_poly.type
_entity_poly.pdbx_seq_one_letter_code
_entity_poly.pdbx_strand_id
1 'polypeptide(L)' 'MDNRTKARLANWSAQDYERKIVSAFQEEGYDIVEFDGARFARVTAIDEDGASTLAEVNLTKVAIGMARATS' A
#
# COMPACT_ATOMS: atom_id res chain seq x y z
N MET A 1 -10.19 11.73 27.94
CA MET A 1 -9.35 10.63 27.47
C MET A 1 -9.99 10.05 26.23
N ASP A 2 -9.20 10.01 25.17
CA ASP A 2 -9.59 10.33 23.81
C ASP A 2 -10.15 9.15 23.02
N ASN A 3 -11.18 9.45 22.22
CA ASN A 3 -11.88 8.54 21.32
C ASN A 3 -11.02 8.07 20.11
N ARG A 4 -9.69 8.18 20.21
CA ARG A 4 -8.71 7.98 19.12
C ARG A 4 -7.91 6.68 19.22
N THR A 5 -8.00 5.95 20.32
CA THR A 5 -7.14 4.74 20.56
C THR A 5 -7.88 3.42 20.39
N LYS A 6 -9.04 3.43 19.73
CA LYS A 6 -9.68 2.21 19.22
C LYS A 6 -9.83 2.35 17.71
N ALA A 7 -8.69 2.41 17.01
CA ALA A 7 -8.63 1.74 15.71
C ALA A 7 -8.88 0.25 16.02
N ARG A 8 -10.16 -0.09 16.18
CA ARG A 8 -10.64 -1.46 16.12
C ARG A 8 -10.06 -1.94 14.81
N LEU A 9 -9.06 -2.82 14.88
CA LEU A 9 -8.53 -3.52 13.72
C LEU A 9 -9.76 -4.21 13.14
N ALA A 10 -10.43 -3.53 12.22
CA ALA A 10 -11.61 -4.05 11.59
C ALA A 10 -11.09 -5.26 10.84
N ASN A 11 -11.72 -6.42 11.06
CA ASN A 11 -11.37 -7.64 10.35
C ASN A 11 -11.79 -7.47 8.89
N TRP A 12 -10.96 -6.74 8.14
CA TRP A 12 -11.14 -6.43 6.74
C TRP A 12 -10.54 -7.56 5.91
N SER A 13 -11.13 -7.84 4.76
CA SER A 13 -10.55 -8.81 3.84
C SER A 13 -9.22 -8.29 3.28
N ALA A 14 -8.39 -9.18 2.75
CA ALA A 14 -7.16 -8.78 2.04
C ALA A 14 -7.46 -7.81 0.89
N GLN A 15 -8.61 -7.95 0.21
CA GLN A 15 -9.02 -7.04 -0.86
C GLN A 15 -9.38 -5.65 -0.36
N ASP A 16 -10.00 -5.55 0.82
CA ASP A 16 -10.32 -4.27 1.45
C ASP A 16 -9.04 -3.53 1.89
N TYR A 17 -8.09 -4.25 2.48
CA TYR A 17 -6.78 -3.70 2.83
C TYR A 17 -6.04 -3.25 1.59
N GLU A 18 -5.99 -4.07 0.54
CA GLU A 18 -5.28 -3.72 -0.70
C GLU A 18 -5.85 -2.43 -1.31
N ARG A 19 -7.18 -2.33 -1.42
CA ARG A 19 -7.82 -1.12 -1.97
C ARG A 19 -7.47 0.13 -1.18
N LYS A 20 -7.44 0.04 0.15
CA LYS A 20 -7.09 1.18 1.02
C LYS A 20 -5.62 1.56 0.93
N ILE A 21 -4.72 0.58 0.90
CA ILE A 21 -3.29 0.82 0.77
C ILE A 21 -2.99 1.45 -0.60
N VAL A 22 -3.55 0.90 -1.68
CA VAL A 22 -3.41 1.45 -3.04
C VAL A 22 -3.90 2.89 -3.09
N SER A 23 -5.09 3.17 -2.55
CA SER A 23 -5.63 4.53 -2.51
C SER A 23 -4.71 5.49 -1.76
N ALA A 24 -4.18 5.09 -0.60
CA ALA A 24 -3.28 5.92 0.19
C ALA A 24 -1.97 6.23 -0.55
N PHE A 25 -1.36 5.22 -1.20
CA PHE A 25 -0.14 5.44 -1.99
C PHE A 25 -0.40 6.32 -3.22
N GLN A 26 -1.56 6.20 -3.87
CA GLN A 26 -1.94 7.10 -4.97
C GLN A 26 -2.14 8.54 -4.49
N GLU A 27 -2.77 8.74 -3.33
CA GLU A 27 -2.93 10.06 -2.70
C GLU A 27 -1.59 10.70 -2.34
N GLU A 28 -0.60 9.89 -1.96
CA GLU A 28 0.78 10.34 -1.71
C GLU A 28 1.61 10.52 -3.00
N GLY A 29 1.04 10.24 -4.18
CA GLY A 29 1.67 10.49 -5.48
C GLY A 29 2.58 9.36 -5.98
N TYR A 30 2.52 8.17 -5.39
CA TYR A 30 3.24 7.01 -5.89
C TYR A 30 2.60 6.47 -7.18
N ASP A 31 3.46 6.05 -8.12
CA ASP A 31 3.02 5.32 -9.32
C ASP A 31 2.67 3.88 -8.94
N ILE A 32 1.45 3.46 -9.27
CA ILE A 32 0.94 2.11 -8.99
C ILE A 32 0.88 1.32 -10.28
N VAL A 33 1.62 0.22 -10.33
CA VAL A 33 1.65 -0.69 -11.47
C VAL A 33 1.09 -2.04 -11.10
N GLU A 34 0.45 -2.69 -12.08
CA GLU A 34 -0.04 -4.05 -11.96
C GLU A 34 0.86 -4.99 -12.75
N PHE A 35 1.34 -6.04 -12.10
CA PHE A 35 2.15 -7.08 -12.71
C PHE A 35 1.75 -8.44 -12.14
N ASP A 36 1.44 -9.39 -13.02
CA ASP A 36 1.03 -10.76 -12.66
C ASP A 36 -0.13 -10.80 -11.63
N GLY A 37 -1.11 -9.90 -11.79
CA GLY A 37 -2.27 -9.79 -10.89
C GLY A 37 -1.97 -9.23 -9.50
N ALA A 38 -0.75 -8.77 -9.23
CA ALA A 38 -0.36 -8.07 -8.01
C ALA A 38 -0.11 -6.59 -8.29
N ARG A 39 -0.42 -5.75 -7.30
CA ARG A 39 -0.18 -4.30 -7.36
C ARG A 39 1.08 -3.92 -6.63
N PHE A 40 1.87 -3.07 -7.27
CA PHE A 40 3.14 -2.58 -6.75
C PHE A 40 3.14 -1.05 -6.74
N ALA A 41 3.64 -0.47 -5.66
CA ALA A 41 4.00 0.95 -5.63
C ALA A 41 5.45 1.11 -6.04
N ARG A 42 5.72 1.98 -7.02
CA ARG A 42 7.07 2.35 -7.43
C ARG A 42 7.57 3.50 -6.56
N VAL A 43 8.71 3.29 -5.94
CA VAL A 43 9.47 4.35 -5.28
C VAL A 43 10.42 4.92 -6.33
N THR A 44 10.16 6.15 -6.74
CA THR A 44 11.02 6.88 -7.67
C THR A 44 11.83 7.92 -6.92
N ALA A 45 13.10 8.08 -7.32
CA ALA A 45 13.88 9.26 -7.00
C ALA A 45 13.95 10.15 -8.23
N ILE A 46 13.91 11.45 -8.01
CA ILE A 46 14.09 12.46 -9.05
C ILE A 46 15.41 13.15 -8.74
N ASP A 47 16.35 13.07 -9.66
CA ASP A 47 17.65 13.74 -9.61
C ASP A 47 17.85 14.63 -10.85
N GLU A 48 19.06 15.17 -11.02
CA GLU A 48 19.41 16.04 -12.16
C GLU A 48 19.37 15.31 -13.51
N ASP A 49 19.48 13.98 -13.51
CA ASP A 49 19.45 13.12 -14.71
C ASP A 49 18.03 12.63 -15.05
N GLY A 50 17.08 12.78 -14.13
CA GLY A 50 15.66 12.52 -14.33
C GLY A 50 15.03 11.65 -13.24
N ALA A 51 13.94 10.96 -13.60
CA ALA A 51 13.26 10.06 -12.68
C ALA A 51 13.80 8.63 -12.83
N SER A 52 14.29 8.07 -11.73
CA SER A 52 14.79 6.70 -11.64
C SER A 52 13.97 5.89 -10.64
N THR A 53 13.55 4.67 -11.01
CA THR A 53 12.88 3.75 -10.08
C THR A 53 13.91 3.11 -9.16
N LEU A 54 13.76 3.31 -7.84
CA LEU A 54 14.63 2.74 -6.82
C LEU A 54 14.13 1.38 -6.32
N ALA A 55 12.82 1.24 -6.14
CA ALA A 55 12.22 0.04 -5.57
C ALA A 55 10.75 -0.13 -5.98
N GLU A 56 10.27 -1.36 -5.88
CA GLU A 56 8.86 -1.73 -6.07
C GLU A 56 8.34 -2.45 -4.81
N VAL A 57 7.28 -1.91 -4.21
CA VAL A 57 6.66 -2.45 -3.00
C VAL A 57 5.40 -3.21 -3.35
N ASN A 58 5.37 -4.53 -3.12
CA ASN A 58 4.20 -5.38 -3.41
C ASN A 58 3.07 -5.14 -2.39
N LEU A 59 2.09 -4.31 -2.78
CA LEU A 59 0.97 -3.91 -1.92
C LEU A 59 0.00 -5.07 -1.67
N THR A 60 -0.18 -5.96 -2.65
CA THR A 60 -1.03 -7.16 -2.53
C THR A 60 -0.53 -8.08 -1.41
N LYS A 61 0.78 -8.33 -1.33
CA LYS A 61 1.38 -9.15 -0.25
C LYS A 61 1.28 -8.47 1.11
N VAL A 62 1.46 -7.15 1.17
CA VAL A 62 1.26 -6.38 2.40
C VAL A 62 -0.19 -6.54 2.89
N ALA A 63 -1.17 -6.38 2.01
CA ALA A 63 -2.59 -6.52 2.33
C ALA A 63 -2.95 -7.93 2.83
N ILE A 64 -2.43 -8.98 2.19
CA ILE A 64 -2.61 -10.37 2.65
C ILE A 64 -2.01 -10.57 4.04
N GLY A 65 -0.80 -10.04 4.28
CA GLY A 65 -0.15 -10.11 5.59
C GLY A 65 -0.95 -9.41 6.69
N MET A 66 -1.50 -8.22 6.39
CA MET A 66 -2.35 -7.48 7.31
C MET A 66 -3.64 -8.23 7.65
N ALA A 67 -4.34 -8.76 6.66
CA ALA A 67 -5.56 -9.54 6.89
C ALA A 67 -5.31 -10.77 7.78
N ARG A 68 -4.18 -11.47 7.58
CA ARG A 68 -3.78 -12.61 8.42
C ARG A 68 -3.48 -12.22 9.86
N ALA A 69 -2.89 -11.05 10.08
CA ALA A 69 -2.51 -10.57 11.41
C ALA A 69 -3.72 -10.08 12.23
N THR A 70 -4.83 -9.73 11.57
CA THR A 70 -6.05 -9.19 12.20
C THR A 70 -7.22 -10.17 12.24
N SER A 71 -7.06 -11.36 11.65
CA SER A 71 -8.01 -12.47 11.70
C SER A 71 -7.95 -13.27 13.00
#